data_AF-A0A7C5WPJ0-F1
#
_entry.id   AF-A0A7C5WPJ0-F1
#
_cell.length_a   1.000
_cell.length_b   1.000
_cell.length_c   1.000
_cell.angle_alpha   90.00
_cell.angle_beta   90.00
_cell.angle_gamma   90.00
#
_symmetry.space_group_name_H-M   'P 1'
#
loop_
_entity.id
_entity.type
_entity.pdbx_description
1 polymer ?
#
loop_
_entity_poly.entity_id
_entity_poly.type
_entity_poly.pdbx_seq_one_letter_code
_entity_poly.pdbx_strand_id
1 'polypeptide(L)'
;MRCHGHIPGPVTALLIATGLCGGIAGAQPAGEDEGPVIVGERTNKLKAFELDRFNATLDFYSRYIRTHQSSPGAPDRTDTELLFRDSLGVSSRFFLGHENLIDVTADASLGIENNFVDLETLGINNDRETGLFTLFDVRALVLGEGPAPVTVFARRDESLLDRAFAGRVDSRTTEFGASVRTFLKTAPTTFRYTRRLVEQDARLGISDERLTQDT
;
A
#
# COMPACT_ATOMS: atom_id res chain seq x y z
N MET A 1 -49.75 11.68 14.86
CA MET A 1 -48.41 12.23 14.55
C MET A 1 -47.66 11.17 13.75
N ARG A 2 -47.30 11.47 12.50
CA ARG A 2 -46.66 10.53 11.56
C ARG A 2 -45.14 10.70 11.65
N CYS A 3 -44.43 9.65 12.04
CA CYS A 3 -42.97 9.59 11.95
C CYS A 3 -42.59 9.31 10.49
N HIS A 4 -41.86 10.23 9.85
CA HIS A 4 -41.19 9.97 8.58
C HIS A 4 -39.77 9.50 8.87
N GLY A 5 -39.51 8.23 8.56
CA GLY A 5 -38.16 7.67 8.52
C GLY A 5 -37.42 8.21 7.32
N HIS A 6 -36.31 8.90 7.57
CA HIS A 6 -35.40 9.36 6.54
C HIS A 6 -34.41 8.23 6.21
N ILE A 7 -34.30 7.90 4.92
CA ILE A 7 -33.43 6.85 4.39
C ILE A 7 -32.08 7.49 4.06
N PRO A 8 -30.93 7.00 4.57
CA PRO A 8 -29.63 7.51 4.16
C PRO A 8 -29.39 7.16 2.68
N GLY A 9 -29.13 8.20 1.88
CA GLY A 9 -28.80 8.06 0.46
C GLY A 9 -27.44 7.38 0.24
N PRO A 10 -27.21 6.79 -0.95
CA PRO A 10 -25.97 6.10 -1.27
C PRO A 10 -24.80 7.07 -1.36
N VAL A 11 -23.70 6.74 -0.69
CA VAL A 11 -22.40 7.39 -0.86
C VAL A 11 -21.85 6.98 -2.23
N THR A 12 -21.96 7.88 -3.20
CA THR A 12 -21.40 7.69 -4.55
C THR A 12 -19.89 7.93 -4.50
N ALA A 13 -19.12 6.88 -4.29
CA ALA A 13 -17.68 6.89 -4.50
C ALA A 13 -17.40 6.90 -6.02
N LEU A 14 -17.05 8.06 -6.57
CA LEU A 14 -16.63 8.20 -7.96
C LEU A 14 -15.13 7.88 -8.06
N LEU A 15 -14.81 6.64 -8.40
CA LEU A 15 -13.45 6.16 -8.60
C LEU A 15 -13.05 6.39 -10.06
N ILE A 16 -12.41 7.53 -10.36
CA ILE A 16 -11.86 7.79 -11.70
C ILE A 16 -10.46 7.15 -11.75
N ALA A 17 -10.40 5.90 -12.20
CA ALA A 17 -9.13 5.24 -12.53
C ALA A 17 -8.71 5.64 -13.96
N THR A 18 -7.96 6.74 -14.10
CA THR A 18 -7.28 7.07 -15.36
C THR A 18 -6.00 6.24 -15.50
N GLY A 19 -6.17 5.01 -15.99
CA GLY A 19 -5.05 4.16 -16.42
C GLY A 19 -4.41 4.69 -17.71
N LEU A 20 -3.37 5.51 -17.58
CA LEU A 20 -2.46 5.84 -18.67
C LEU A 20 -1.48 4.67 -18.89
N CYS A 21 -1.97 3.58 -19.50
CA CYS A 21 -1.09 2.56 -20.08
C CYS A 21 -0.48 3.11 -21.37
N GLY A 22 0.54 3.94 -21.24
CA GLY A 22 1.45 4.31 -22.33
C GLY A 22 2.26 3.07 -22.73
N GLY A 23 1.71 2.26 -23.63
CA GLY A 23 2.42 1.15 -24.23
C GLY A 23 3.64 1.67 -24.98
N ILE A 24 4.82 1.41 -24.43
CA ILE A 24 6.06 1.51 -25.19
C ILE A 24 6.02 0.36 -26.20
N ALA A 25 5.50 0.64 -27.39
CA ALA A 25 5.52 -0.26 -28.51
C ALA A 25 6.99 -0.45 -28.95
N GLY A 26 7.66 -1.42 -28.34
CA GLY A 26 8.90 -1.97 -28.86
C GLY A 26 8.60 -2.62 -30.21
N ALA A 27 9.03 -1.97 -31.29
CA ALA A 27 9.04 -2.56 -32.61
C ALA A 27 9.86 -3.86 -32.57
N GLN A 28 9.19 -5.00 -32.74
CA GLN A 28 9.88 -6.26 -33.00
C GLN A 28 10.40 -6.22 -34.44
N PRO A 29 11.72 -6.36 -34.68
CA PRO A 29 12.23 -6.54 -36.02
C PRO A 29 11.70 -7.85 -36.60
N ALA A 30 11.21 -7.81 -37.84
CA ALA A 30 10.81 -8.97 -38.61
C ALA A 30 12.00 -9.94 -38.75
N GLY A 31 11.77 -11.21 -38.45
CA GLY A 31 12.80 -12.25 -38.47
C GLY A 31 13.35 -12.49 -39.87
N GLU A 32 14.66 -12.32 -40.01
CA GLU A 32 15.48 -12.87 -41.10
C GLU A 32 15.77 -14.36 -40.85
N ASP A 33 15.62 -15.12 -41.93
CA ASP A 33 16.10 -16.48 -42.26
C ASP A 33 16.57 -17.44 -41.16
N GLU A 34 15.89 -18.60 -41.14
CA GLU A 34 16.23 -19.82 -40.40
C GLU A 34 17.57 -20.42 -40.85
N GLY A 35 18.66 -19.90 -40.31
CA GLY A 35 19.94 -20.61 -40.23
C GLY A 35 19.88 -21.76 -39.21
N PRO A 36 20.83 -22.73 -39.25
CA PRO A 36 20.85 -23.86 -38.33
C PRO A 36 20.88 -23.37 -36.87
N VAL A 37 19.96 -23.88 -36.05
CA VAL A 37 19.90 -23.62 -34.61
C VAL A 37 21.13 -24.23 -33.96
N ILE A 38 22.20 -23.44 -33.82
CA ILE A 38 23.30 -23.77 -32.95
C ILE A 38 22.75 -23.65 -31.53
N VAL A 39 22.47 -24.80 -30.90
CA VAL A 39 22.24 -24.90 -29.46
C VAL A 39 23.59 -24.61 -28.80
N GLY A 40 23.96 -23.34 -28.76
CA GLY A 40 25.07 -22.87 -27.95
C GLY A 40 24.75 -23.20 -26.50
N GLU A 41 25.71 -23.82 -25.82
CA GLU A 41 25.69 -23.99 -24.37
C GLU A 41 25.24 -22.66 -23.76
N ARG A 42 24.04 -22.65 -23.15
CA ARG A 42 23.61 -21.48 -22.36
C ARG A 42 24.55 -21.39 -21.19
N THR A 43 25.70 -20.74 -21.38
CA THR A 43 26.52 -20.30 -20.26
C THR A 43 25.64 -19.31 -19.51
N ASN A 44 24.99 -19.80 -18.46
CA ASN A 44 24.31 -19.01 -17.45
C ASN A 44 25.41 -18.19 -16.77
N LYS A 45 25.85 -17.13 -17.44
CA LYS A 45 26.85 -16.21 -16.92
C LYS A 45 26.18 -15.56 -15.72
N LEU A 46 26.78 -15.78 -14.54
CA LEU A 46 26.40 -15.09 -13.31
C LEU A 46 26.32 -13.59 -13.61
N LYS A 47 25.11 -13.05 -13.68
CA LYS A 47 24.91 -11.60 -13.81
C LYS A 47 24.88 -11.05 -12.40
N ALA A 48 25.78 -10.11 -12.10
CA ALA A 48 25.81 -9.51 -10.77
C ALA A 48 24.46 -8.86 -10.39
N PHE A 49 23.75 -8.31 -11.38
CA PHE A 49 22.47 -7.64 -11.23
C PHE A 49 21.64 -7.76 -12.51
N GLU A 50 20.35 -8.05 -12.37
CA GLU A 50 19.38 -8.06 -13.47
C GLU A 50 18.06 -7.45 -13.00
N LEU A 51 17.63 -6.35 -13.64
CA LEU A 51 16.34 -5.71 -13.38
C LEU A 51 15.29 -6.34 -14.32
N ASP A 52 14.38 -7.14 -13.74
CA ASP A 52 13.32 -7.86 -14.47
C ASP A 52 12.16 -6.92 -14.81
N ARG A 53 11.75 -6.11 -13.83
CA ARG A 53 10.59 -5.23 -13.95
C ARG A 53 10.84 -3.91 -13.26
N PHE A 54 10.37 -2.85 -13.91
CA PHE A 54 10.25 -1.52 -13.33
C PHE A 54 8.96 -0.88 -13.82
N ASN A 55 8.15 -0.36 -12.91
CA ASN A 55 6.92 0.36 -13.21
C ASN A 55 6.84 1.59 -12.29
N ALA A 56 6.34 2.70 -12.82
CA ALA A 56 6.06 3.90 -12.07
C ALA A 56 4.61 4.34 -12.33
N THR A 57 3.92 4.75 -11.27
CA THR A 57 2.50 5.10 -11.27
C THR A 57 2.32 6.42 -10.55
N LEU A 58 1.39 7.24 -11.06
CA LEU A 58 0.97 8.49 -10.43
C LEU A 58 -0.51 8.36 -10.13
N ASP A 59 -0.87 8.43 -8.86
CA ASP A 59 -2.23 8.30 -8.38
C ASP A 59 -2.69 9.63 -7.77
N PHE A 60 -3.90 10.03 -8.13
CA PHE A 60 -4.58 11.20 -7.59
C PHE A 60 -5.89 10.72 -6.97
N TYR A 61 -6.09 11.03 -5.70
CA TYR A 61 -7.22 10.56 -4.92
C TYR A 61 -7.86 11.73 -4.19
N SER A 62 -9.18 11.84 -4.28
CA SER A 62 -9.94 12.84 -3.54
C SER A 62 -11.15 12.17 -2.89
N ARG A 63 -11.47 12.61 -1.67
CA ARG A 63 -12.61 12.12 -0.90
C ARG A 63 -13.27 13.26 -0.16
N TYR A 64 -14.57 13.37 -0.29
CA TYR A 64 -15.39 14.33 0.44
C TYR A 64 -16.40 13.58 1.31
N ILE A 65 -16.43 13.89 2.60
CA ILE A 65 -17.37 13.33 3.58
C ILE A 65 -18.13 14.49 4.20
N ARG A 66 -19.45 14.34 4.32
CA ARG A 66 -20.33 15.26 5.03
C ARG A 66 -21.27 14.46 5.91
N THR A 67 -21.22 14.71 7.21
CA THR A 67 -22.05 14.06 8.21
C THR A 67 -22.94 15.10 8.88
N HIS A 68 -24.22 14.78 9.05
CA HIS A 68 -25.19 15.67 9.68
C HIS A 68 -25.79 14.98 10.91
N GLN A 69 -25.80 15.66 12.04
CA GLN A 69 -26.44 15.20 13.27
C GLN A 69 -27.59 16.13 13.63
N SER A 70 -28.80 15.56 13.73
CA SER A 70 -29.94 16.24 14.32
C SER A 70 -30.32 15.50 15.60
N SER A 71 -30.47 16.23 16.70
CA SER A 71 -30.88 15.67 17.99
C SER A 71 -32.02 16.51 18.57
N PRO A 72 -33.10 15.89 19.08
CA PRO A 72 -34.21 16.64 19.66
C PRO A 72 -33.73 17.53 20.82
N GLY A 73 -33.94 18.85 20.69
CA GLY A 73 -33.56 19.83 21.72
C GLY A 73 -32.12 20.33 21.63
N ALA A 74 -31.33 19.90 20.66
CA ALA A 74 -30.01 20.47 20.34
C ALA A 74 -30.02 21.11 18.94
N PRO A 75 -29.18 22.12 18.68
CA PRO A 75 -28.98 22.62 17.33
C PRO A 75 -28.42 21.51 16.44
N ASP A 76 -28.83 21.51 15.17
CA ASP A 76 -28.25 20.64 14.15
C ASP A 76 -26.75 20.92 14.01
N ARG A 77 -25.98 19.87 13.74
CA ARG A 77 -24.52 19.96 13.54
C ARG A 77 -24.13 19.31 12.23
N THR A 78 -23.26 19.97 11.48
CA THR A 78 -22.68 19.44 10.25
C THR A 78 -21.17 19.34 10.39
N ASP A 79 -20.65 18.16 10.12
CA ASP A 79 -19.22 17.88 10.05
C ASP A 79 -18.85 17.62 8.59
N THR A 80 -17.81 18.26 8.08
CA THR A 80 -17.29 18.06 6.74
C THR A 80 -15.79 17.77 6.74
N GLU A 81 -15.38 16.84 5.90
CA GLU A 81 -13.98 16.47 5.68
C GLU A 81 -13.72 16.36 4.17
N LEU A 82 -12.66 17.00 3.71
CA LEU A 82 -12.19 16.91 2.33
C LEU A 82 -10.72 16.51 2.32
N LEU A 83 -10.45 15.35 1.75
CA LEU A 83 -9.14 14.75 1.62
C LEU A 83 -8.68 14.77 0.17
N PHE A 84 -7.45 15.19 -0.06
CA PHE A 84 -6.73 15.02 -1.32
C PHE A 84 -5.42 14.29 -1.06
N ARG A 85 -5.11 13.29 -1.88
CA ARG A 85 -3.88 12.50 -1.84
C ARG A 85 -3.32 12.37 -3.24
N ASP A 86 -2.08 12.77 -3.40
CA ASP A 86 -1.34 12.59 -4.64
C ASP A 86 -0.13 11.72 -4.33
N SER A 87 0.06 10.62 -5.04
CA SER A 87 1.19 9.70 -4.81
C SER A 87 1.90 9.26 -6.07
N LEU A 88 3.23 9.10 -5.95
CA LEU A 88 4.11 8.44 -6.90
C LEU A 88 4.44 7.05 -6.37
N GLY A 89 3.94 6.02 -7.03
CA GLY A 89 4.27 4.62 -6.79
C GLY A 89 5.38 4.14 -7.73
N VAL A 90 6.34 3.40 -7.21
CA VAL A 90 7.40 2.73 -7.97
C VAL A 90 7.42 1.26 -7.56
N SER A 91 7.36 0.37 -8.55
CA SER A 91 7.43 -1.08 -8.37
C SER A 91 8.61 -1.62 -9.14
N SER A 92 9.42 -2.47 -8.50
CA SER A 92 10.60 -3.06 -9.12
C SER A 92 10.78 -4.51 -8.71
N ARG A 93 11.34 -5.30 -9.62
CA ARG A 93 11.81 -6.66 -9.34
C ARG A 93 13.19 -6.84 -9.96
N PHE A 94 14.14 -7.31 -9.16
CA PHE A 94 15.49 -7.55 -9.63
C PHE A 94 16.11 -8.77 -8.94
N PHE A 95 17.12 -9.33 -9.62
CA PHE A 95 17.88 -10.47 -9.14
C PHE A 95 19.35 -10.09 -8.91
N LEU A 96 19.98 -10.74 -7.93
CA LEU A 96 21.43 -10.62 -7.70
C LEU A 96 22.08 -11.99 -7.92
N GLY A 97 23.03 -12.07 -8.86
CA GLY A 97 23.77 -13.28 -9.20
C GLY A 97 23.02 -14.23 -10.15
N HIS A 98 21.96 -14.88 -9.64
CA HIS A 98 21.09 -15.80 -10.39
C HIS A 98 19.66 -15.63 -9.90
N GLU A 99 18.68 -15.95 -10.74
CA GLU A 99 17.24 -15.99 -10.40
C GLU A 99 16.92 -16.84 -9.16
N ASN A 100 17.84 -17.74 -8.77
CA ASN A 100 17.68 -18.65 -7.65
C ASN A 100 18.45 -18.22 -6.40
N LEU A 101 19.35 -17.22 -6.50
CA LEU A 101 20.21 -16.82 -5.39
C LEU A 101 19.51 -15.79 -4.50
N ILE A 102 19.15 -14.64 -5.08
CA ILE A 102 18.41 -13.57 -4.39
C ILE A 102 17.43 -12.94 -5.40
N ASP A 103 16.13 -13.06 -5.14
CA ASP A 103 15.05 -12.38 -5.85
C ASP A 103 14.48 -11.29 -4.93
N VAL A 104 14.56 -10.03 -5.36
CA VAL A 104 14.04 -8.89 -4.61
C VAL A 104 12.88 -8.28 -5.37
N THR A 105 11.74 -8.16 -4.70
CA THR A 105 10.61 -7.34 -5.14
C THR A 105 10.49 -6.16 -4.19
N ALA A 106 10.41 -4.95 -4.74
CA ALA A 106 10.30 -3.73 -3.96
C ALA A 106 9.25 -2.81 -4.59
N ASP A 107 8.20 -2.57 -3.83
CA ASP A 107 7.14 -1.61 -4.10
C ASP A 107 7.27 -0.47 -3.10
N ALA A 108 7.26 0.77 -3.56
CA ALA A 108 7.32 1.96 -2.72
C ALA A 108 6.38 3.01 -3.28
N SER A 109 5.63 3.68 -2.41
CA SER A 109 4.78 4.81 -2.77
C SER A 109 5.07 5.99 -1.86
N LEU A 110 5.31 7.15 -2.45
CA LEU A 110 5.53 8.40 -1.76
C LEU A 110 4.43 9.37 -2.20
N GLY A 111 3.76 9.99 -1.25
CA GLY A 111 2.69 10.92 -1.56
C GLY A 111 2.59 12.09 -0.61
N ILE A 112 1.85 13.09 -1.07
CA ILE A 112 1.44 14.26 -0.31
C ILE A 112 -0.05 14.11 -0.03
N GLU A 113 -0.44 14.41 1.19
CA GLU A 113 -1.82 14.47 1.62
C GLU A 113 -2.18 15.89 2.03
N ASN A 114 -3.34 16.37 1.60
CA ASN A 114 -3.98 17.58 2.11
C ASN A 114 -5.35 17.22 2.66
N ASN A 115 -5.60 17.57 3.92
CA ASN A 115 -6.89 17.39 4.56
C ASN A 115 -7.47 18.73 4.98
N PHE A 116 -8.74 18.92 4.72
CA PHE A 116 -9.53 20.08 5.14
C PHE A 116 -10.65 19.57 6.02
N VAL A 117 -10.73 20.10 7.24
CA VAL A 117 -11.60 19.58 8.29
C VAL A 117 -12.42 20.73 8.86
N ASP A 118 -13.73 20.55 8.88
CA ASP A 118 -14.68 21.45 9.52
C ASP A 118 -15.64 20.62 10.38
N LEU A 119 -15.40 20.58 11.68
CA LEU A 119 -16.11 19.75 12.66
C LEU A 119 -16.82 20.66 13.67
N GLU A 120 -18.06 21.01 13.38
CA GLU A 120 -18.93 21.76 14.30
C GLU A 120 -19.10 21.01 15.63
N THR A 121 -19.07 19.67 15.60
CA THR A 121 -19.19 18.84 16.81
C THR A 121 -18.07 19.05 17.82
N LEU A 122 -16.87 19.42 17.35
CA LEU A 122 -15.68 19.62 18.17
C LEU A 122 -15.21 21.08 18.22
N GLY A 123 -15.95 21.98 17.57
CA GLY A 123 -15.62 23.41 17.48
C GLY A 123 -14.38 23.70 16.63
N ILE A 124 -14.00 22.78 15.74
CA ILE A 124 -12.86 22.94 14.83
C ILE A 124 -13.42 23.47 13.52
N ASN A 125 -13.10 24.72 13.19
CA ASN A 125 -13.60 25.36 11.98
C ASN A 125 -12.45 25.61 11.01
N ASN A 126 -12.59 25.11 9.78
CA ASN A 126 -11.65 25.35 8.68
C ASN A 126 -10.18 25.01 9.02
N ASP A 127 -9.98 23.86 9.66
CA ASP A 127 -8.65 23.34 9.91
C ASP A 127 -8.07 22.71 8.63
N ARG A 128 -6.77 22.90 8.43
CA ARG A 128 -6.07 22.41 7.25
C ARG A 128 -4.74 21.79 7.67
N GLU A 129 -4.57 20.55 7.25
CA GLU A 129 -3.35 19.80 7.49
C GLU A 129 -2.76 19.33 6.17
N THR A 130 -1.45 19.48 6.02
CA THR A 130 -0.70 18.93 4.90
C THR A 130 0.34 17.96 5.45
N GLY A 131 0.27 16.71 5.01
CA GLY A 131 1.16 15.64 5.44
C GLY A 131 1.91 15.01 4.27
N LEU A 132 3.02 14.36 4.59
CA LEU A 132 3.68 13.42 3.69
C LEU A 132 3.35 12.00 4.15
N PHE A 133 3.04 11.11 3.21
CA PHE A 133 2.88 9.70 3.50
C PHE A 133 3.84 8.85 2.65
N THR A 134 4.31 7.76 3.24
CA THR A 134 5.20 6.80 2.57
C THR A 134 4.73 5.41 2.90
N LEU A 135 4.52 4.61 1.86
CA LEU A 135 4.15 3.20 1.91
C LEU A 135 5.25 2.41 1.19
N PHE A 136 5.50 1.18 1.64
CA PHE A 136 6.42 0.29 0.93
C PHE A 136 6.11 -1.17 1.23
N ASP A 137 6.42 -2.06 0.30
CA ASP A 137 6.49 -3.51 0.50
C ASP A 137 7.76 -4.00 -0.19
N VAL A 138 8.75 -4.37 0.63
CA VAL A 138 10.03 -4.90 0.16
C VAL A 138 10.14 -6.33 0.62
N ARG A 139 10.39 -7.24 -0.31
CA ARG A 139 10.57 -8.66 -0.06
C ARG A 139 11.82 -9.16 -0.78
N ALA A 140 12.64 -9.93 -0.08
CA ALA A 140 13.75 -10.65 -0.67
C ALA A 140 13.63 -12.14 -0.37
N LEU A 141 13.66 -12.96 -1.43
CA LEU A 141 13.74 -14.41 -1.37
C LEU A 141 15.18 -14.84 -1.66
N VAL A 142 15.82 -15.44 -0.67
CA VAL A 142 17.17 -15.97 -0.75
C VAL A 142 17.11 -17.49 -0.90
N LEU A 143 17.84 -18.01 -1.89
CA LEU A 143 17.89 -19.44 -2.22
C LEU A 143 16.51 -20.03 -2.51
N GLY A 144 15.77 -19.43 -3.46
CA GLY A 144 14.38 -19.79 -3.76
C GLY A 144 14.16 -21.27 -4.08
N GLU A 145 15.09 -21.89 -4.80
CA GLU A 145 15.08 -23.33 -5.13
C GLU A 145 15.93 -24.19 -4.18
N GLY A 146 16.47 -23.59 -3.11
CA GLY A 146 17.30 -24.30 -2.13
C GLY A 146 16.49 -25.21 -1.20
N PRO A 147 17.17 -26.05 -0.39
CA PRO A 147 16.51 -26.90 0.61
C PRO A 147 15.88 -26.09 1.77
N ALA A 148 16.28 -24.83 1.92
CA ALA A 148 15.83 -23.93 2.98
C ALA A 148 15.72 -22.47 2.47
N PRO A 149 14.77 -22.13 1.58
CA PRO A 149 14.55 -20.75 1.18
C PRO A 149 14.27 -19.85 2.37
N VAL A 150 14.88 -18.67 2.35
CA VAL A 150 14.71 -17.63 3.36
C VAL A 150 14.01 -16.45 2.71
N THR A 151 12.85 -16.07 3.23
CA THR A 151 12.17 -14.84 2.82
C THR A 151 12.30 -13.81 3.93
N VAL A 152 12.88 -12.66 3.62
CA VAL A 152 12.82 -11.48 4.49
C VAL A 152 11.90 -10.45 3.86
N PHE A 153 11.14 -9.75 4.69
CA PHE A 153 10.26 -8.70 4.20
C PHE A 153 10.17 -7.54 5.18
N ALA A 154 9.87 -6.37 4.62
CA ALA A 154 9.58 -5.14 5.33
C ALA A 154 8.46 -4.43 4.59
N ARG A 155 7.34 -4.18 5.26
CA ARG A 155 6.20 -3.48 4.67
C ARG A 155 5.67 -2.39 5.59
N ARG A 156 5.13 -1.34 5.00
CA ARG A 156 4.44 -0.25 5.67
C ARG A 156 3.14 0.05 4.93
N ASP A 157 2.05 -0.18 5.63
CA ASP A 157 0.68 0.04 5.17
C ASP A 157 0.03 1.16 5.99
N GLU A 158 -0.95 1.83 5.39
CA GLU A 158 -1.76 2.84 6.06
C GLU A 158 -3.24 2.54 5.85
N SER A 159 -4.01 2.65 6.93
CA SER A 159 -5.45 2.48 6.92
C SER A 159 -6.11 3.72 7.50
N LEU A 160 -7.12 4.20 6.80
CA LEU A 160 -7.96 5.31 7.24
C LEU A 160 -9.25 4.75 7.81
N LEU A 161 -9.53 5.04 9.09
CA LEU A 161 -10.78 4.68 9.72
C LEU A 161 -11.62 5.93 9.95
N ASP A 162 -12.72 6.03 9.22
CA ASP A 162 -13.68 7.12 9.40
C ASP A 162 -14.56 6.84 10.63
N ARG A 163 -14.63 7.81 11.55
CA ARG A 163 -15.54 7.74 12.69
C ARG A 163 -16.60 8.83 12.52
N ALA A 164 -17.86 8.45 12.72
CA ALA A 164 -18.94 9.42 12.75
C ALA A 164 -18.72 10.39 13.92
N PHE A 165 -18.72 11.69 13.64
CA PHE A 165 -18.69 12.75 14.66
C PHE A 165 -17.44 12.76 15.57
N ALA A 166 -16.35 12.09 15.16
CA ALA A 166 -15.11 12.00 15.94
C ALA A 166 -13.85 12.10 15.07
N GLY A 167 -13.99 12.64 13.87
CA GLY A 167 -12.92 12.72 12.88
C GLY A 167 -12.35 11.34 12.48
N ARG A 168 -11.38 11.38 11.59
CA ARG A 168 -10.68 10.19 11.10
C ARG A 168 -9.57 9.75 12.05
N VAL A 169 -9.31 8.45 12.07
CA VAL A 169 -8.11 7.86 12.69
C VAL A 169 -7.20 7.34 11.60
N ASP A 170 -5.95 7.80 11.62
CA ASP A 170 -4.92 7.35 10.70
C ASP A 170 -4.13 6.24 11.39
N SER A 171 -4.21 5.01 10.87
CA SER A 171 -3.53 3.84 11.42
C SER A 171 -2.42 3.41 10.48
N ARG A 172 -1.16 3.55 10.92
CA ARG A 172 0.03 3.12 10.19
C ARG A 172 0.55 1.82 10.77
N THR A 173 0.69 0.80 9.92
CA THR A 173 1.24 -0.50 10.31
C THR A 173 2.57 -0.70 9.60
N THR A 174 3.65 -0.83 10.37
CA THR A 174 4.96 -1.23 9.84
C THR A 174 5.28 -2.64 10.33
N GLU A 175 5.54 -3.56 9.40
CA GLU A 175 5.84 -4.95 9.70
C GLU A 175 7.18 -5.36 9.08
N PHE A 176 8.02 -5.99 9.89
CA PHE A 176 9.27 -6.62 9.46
C PHE A 176 9.19 -8.10 9.77
N GLY A 177 9.74 -8.94 8.92
CA GLY A 177 9.76 -10.36 9.21
C GLY A 177 10.78 -11.14 8.42
N ALA A 178 11.02 -12.33 8.90
CA ALA A 178 11.80 -13.34 8.24
C ALA A 178 11.07 -14.68 8.34
N SER A 179 11.13 -15.48 7.29
CA SER A 179 10.65 -16.85 7.32
C SER A 179 11.64 -17.77 6.62
N VAL A 180 11.82 -18.95 7.19
CA VAL A 180 12.64 -20.02 6.62
C VAL A 180 11.76 -21.23 6.48
N ARG A 181 11.67 -21.78 5.27
CA ARG A 181 10.92 -23.01 5.01
C ARG A 181 11.90 -24.12 4.69
N THR A 182 11.88 -25.19 5.44
CA THR A 182 12.72 -26.37 5.20
C THR A 182 11.90 -27.47 4.53
N PHE A 183 12.42 -28.01 3.43
CA PHE A 183 11.78 -29.08 2.69
C PHE A 183 12.40 -30.44 3.03
N LEU A 184 12.24 -30.88 4.27
CA LEU A 184 12.60 -32.25 4.64
C LEU A 184 11.51 -33.21 4.15
N LYS A 185 11.90 -34.35 3.54
CA LYS A 185 10.95 -35.37 3.07
C LYS A 185 10.06 -35.91 4.20
N THR A 186 10.56 -35.90 5.42
CA THR A 186 9.91 -36.48 6.61
C THR A 186 9.05 -35.48 7.37
N ALA A 187 9.40 -34.19 7.40
CA ALA A 187 8.65 -33.17 8.14
C ALA A 187 8.96 -31.77 7.60
N PRO A 188 8.13 -31.19 6.70
CA PRO A 188 8.31 -29.82 6.27
C PRO A 188 8.10 -28.88 7.47
N THR A 189 9.09 -28.03 7.75
CA THR A 189 9.05 -27.11 8.89
C THR A 189 9.20 -25.68 8.41
N THR A 190 8.37 -24.79 8.95
CA THR A 190 8.44 -23.35 8.68
C THR A 190 8.72 -22.62 9.97
N PHE A 191 9.80 -21.85 9.99
CA PHE A 191 10.08 -20.88 11.05
C PHE A 191 9.71 -19.51 10.54
N ARG A 192 8.94 -18.76 11.32
CA ARG A 192 8.56 -17.38 11.00
C ARG A 192 8.81 -16.52 12.21
N TYR A 193 9.40 -15.37 11.98
CA TYR A 193 9.54 -14.29 12.94
C TYR A 193 8.96 -13.03 12.32
N THR A 194 8.13 -12.32 13.07
CA THR A 194 7.51 -11.08 12.65
C THR A 194 7.48 -10.08 13.78
N ARG A 195 7.78 -8.83 13.45
CA ARG A 195 7.64 -7.68 14.33
C ARG A 195 6.74 -6.66 13.67
N ARG A 196 5.67 -6.28 14.37
CA ARG A 196 4.66 -5.35 13.91
C ARG A 196 4.61 -4.14 14.84
N LEU A 197 4.67 -2.96 14.24
CA LEU A 197 4.50 -1.67 14.88
C LEU A 197 3.21 -1.06 14.33
N VAL A 198 2.27 -0.73 15.21
CA VAL A 198 1.04 -0.03 14.84
C VAL A 198 1.07 1.33 15.54
N GLU A 199 0.98 2.38 14.76
CA GLU A 199 0.86 3.77 15.21
C GLU A 199 -0.52 4.26 14.81
N GLN A 200 -1.31 4.69 15.78
CA GLN A 200 -2.61 5.29 15.57
C GLN A 200 -2.54 6.74 16.01
N ASP A 201 -2.82 7.62 15.06
CA ASP A 201 -2.90 9.04 15.28
C ASP A 201 -4.38 9.44 15.16
N ALA A 202 -4.96 9.81 16.30
CA ALA A 202 -6.26 10.45 16.33
C ALA A 202 -6.03 11.95 16.18
N ARG A 203 -6.28 12.49 14.98
CA ARG A 203 -6.04 13.89 14.58
C ARG A 203 -6.55 14.97 15.53
N LEU A 204 -7.45 14.62 16.42
CA LEU A 204 -8.03 15.50 17.43
C LEU A 204 -7.20 15.56 18.72
N GLY A 205 -6.01 14.96 18.73
CA GLY A 205 -5.11 14.92 19.89
C GLY A 205 -5.66 14.11 21.07
N ILE A 206 -6.68 13.29 20.84
CA ILE A 206 -7.40 12.56 21.91
C ILE A 206 -6.55 11.37 22.39
N SER A 207 -5.71 10.79 21.53
CA SER A 207 -4.79 9.71 21.88
C SER A 207 -3.80 9.41 20.77
N ASP A 208 -2.50 9.49 21.07
CA ASP A 208 -1.46 8.85 20.27
C ASP A 208 -1.24 7.45 20.84
N GLU A 209 -1.65 6.43 20.09
CA GLU A 209 -1.47 5.04 20.52
C GLU A 209 -0.38 4.36 19.70
N ARG A 210 0.57 3.73 20.40
CA ARG A 210 1.61 2.93 19.78
C ARG A 210 1.57 1.52 20.34
N LEU A 211 1.31 0.55 19.48
CA LEU A 211 1.33 -0.87 19.80
C LEU A 211 2.51 -1.55 19.11
N THR A 212 3.26 -2.36 19.87
CA THR A 212 4.29 -3.25 19.32
C THR A 212 3.88 -4.69 19.59
N GLN A 213 3.95 -5.53 18.56
CA GLN A 213 3.67 -6.96 18.65
C GLN A 213 4.76 -7.75 17.95
N ASP A 214 5.34 -8.71 18.68
CA ASP A 214 6.30 -9.66 18.16
C ASP A 214 5.66 -11.06 18.12
N THR A 215 5.96 -11.85 17.09
CA THR A 215 5.43 -13.22 16.91
C THR A 215 6.47 -14.10 16.24
#